data_AF-A0A7W0J3B7-F1
#
_entry.id   AF-A0A7W0J3B7-F1
#
_cell.length_a   1.000
_cell.length_b   1.000
_cell.length_c   1.000
_cell.angle_alpha   90.00
_cell.angle_beta   90.00
_cell.angle_gamma   90.00
#
_symmetry.space_group_name_H-M   'P 1'
#
loop_
_entity.id
_entity.type
_entity.pdbx_description
1 polymer ?
#
loop_
_entity_poly.entity_id
_entity_poly.type
_entity_poly.pdbx_seq_one_letter_code
_entity_poly.pdbx_strand_id
1 'polypeptide(L)'
;MIAFSTLMTEGGGGYREILPLGKAGLKKLELTWGAGVDIDDRKAFLKAAAELKKSGIKLVSSHAPLHTAGGRDIDISSSDNWDRKFAVRETEKSILAFFLMTGSG
;
A
#
# COMPACT_ATOMS: atom_id res chain seq x y z
N MET A 1 -17.84 -8.18 -1.03
CA MET A 1 -16.81 -8.31 -2.08
C MET A 1 -15.50 -7.75 -1.56
N ILE A 2 -14.40 -8.46 -1.78
CA ILE A 2 -13.02 -8.03 -1.52
C ILE A 2 -12.35 -7.87 -2.90
N ALA A 3 -11.55 -6.83 -3.09
CA ALA A 3 -10.77 -6.63 -4.30
C ALA A 3 -9.29 -6.37 -3.97
N PHE A 4 -8.41 -6.77 -4.88
CA PHE A 4 -7.00 -6.43 -4.87
C PHE A 4 -6.75 -5.20 -5.73
N SER A 5 -5.83 -4.35 -5.29
CA SER A 5 -5.60 -3.05 -5.93
C SER A 5 -4.15 -2.60 -5.78
N THR A 6 -3.62 -2.01 -6.87
CA THR A 6 -2.31 -1.36 -6.93
C THR A 6 -2.44 0.16 -6.98
N LEU A 7 -3.57 0.76 -6.58
CA LEU A 7 -3.84 2.20 -6.76
C LEU A 7 -2.76 3.13 -6.19
N MET A 8 -1.92 2.66 -5.28
CA MET A 8 -0.83 3.44 -4.71
C MET A 8 0.42 3.51 -5.61
N THR A 9 0.56 2.60 -6.59
CA THR A 9 1.64 2.64 -7.58
C THR A 9 1.40 3.68 -8.68
N GLU A 10 0.17 4.18 -8.79
CA GLU A 10 -0.22 5.20 -9.77
C GLU A 10 0.03 6.64 -9.26
N GLY A 11 0.74 6.79 -8.14
CA GLY A 11 1.04 8.07 -7.51
C GLY A 11 -0.22 8.81 -7.04
N GLY A 12 -0.21 10.14 -7.11
CA GLY A 12 -1.30 11.00 -6.64
C GLY A 12 -2.64 10.85 -7.39
N GLY A 13 -2.76 9.92 -8.34
CA GLY A 13 -3.95 9.66 -9.15
C GLY A 13 -4.81 8.49 -8.67
N GLY A 14 -4.20 7.38 -8.23
CA GLY A 14 -4.94 6.12 -8.08
C GLY A 14 -6.00 6.12 -6.96
N TYR A 15 -5.84 6.92 -5.90
CA TYR A 15 -6.92 7.00 -4.88
C TYR A 15 -8.23 7.60 -5.43
N ARG A 16 -8.24 8.24 -6.61
CA ARG A 16 -9.46 8.81 -7.22
C ARG A 16 -10.47 7.72 -7.61
N GLU A 17 -10.00 6.49 -7.84
CA GLU A 17 -10.84 5.34 -8.18
C GLU A 17 -11.53 4.69 -6.97
N ILE A 18 -11.13 5.05 -5.74
CA ILE A 18 -11.71 4.49 -4.51
C ILE A 18 -13.20 4.83 -4.38
N LEU A 19 -13.60 6.06 -4.72
CA LEU A 19 -14.99 6.50 -4.60
C LEU A 19 -15.91 5.79 -5.61
N PRO A 20 -15.58 5.70 -6.92
CA PRO A 20 -16.30 4.86 -7.87
C PRO A 20 -16.45 3.41 -7.40
N LEU A 21 -15.38 2.79 -6.90
CA LEU A 21 -15.42 1.40 -6.41
C LEU A 21 -16.37 1.22 -5.23
N GLY A 22 -16.42 2.19 -4.31
CA GLY A 22 -17.36 2.17 -3.18
C GLY A 22 -18.82 2.23 -3.63
N LYS A 23 -19.11 3.10 -4.62
CA LYS A 23 -20.43 3.19 -5.25
C LYS A 23 -20.84 1.91 -5.99
N ALA A 24 -19.86 1.21 -6.58
CA ALA A 24 -20.06 -0.09 -7.22
C ALA A 24 -20.29 -1.25 -6.22
N GLY A 25 -20.27 -0.98 -4.91
CA GLY A 25 -20.56 -1.96 -3.87
C GLY A 25 -19.33 -2.65 -3.27
N LEU A 26 -18.11 -2.21 -3.62
CA LEU A 26 -16.92 -2.67 -2.94
C LEU A 26 -16.97 -2.26 -1.45
N LYS A 27 -16.67 -3.21 -0.56
CA LYS A 27 -16.71 -2.98 0.90
C LYS A 27 -15.37 -3.17 1.57
N LYS A 28 -14.49 -3.97 0.96
CA LYS A 28 -13.20 -4.35 1.51
C LYS A 28 -12.14 -4.29 0.42
N LEU A 29 -10.97 -3.78 0.76
CA LEU A 29 -9.85 -3.59 -0.16
C LEU A 29 -8.60 -4.25 0.42
N GLU A 30 -7.88 -4.97 -0.42
CA GLU A 30 -6.50 -5.41 -0.19
C GLU A 30 -5.57 -4.60 -1.08
N LEU A 31 -4.53 -4.02 -0.51
CA LEU A 31 -3.56 -3.21 -1.25
C LEU A 31 -2.30 -4.01 -1.57
N THR A 32 -1.72 -3.75 -2.73
CA THR A 32 -0.39 -4.23 -3.11
C THR A 32 0.47 -3.05 -3.54
N TRP A 33 1.74 -3.06 -3.12
CA TRP A 33 2.75 -2.09 -3.51
C TRP A 33 3.59 -2.65 -4.67
N GLY A 34 3.95 -1.82 -5.66
CA GLY A 34 4.73 -2.28 -6.83
C GLY A 34 6.22 -2.44 -6.52
N ALA A 35 6.75 -1.61 -5.62
CA ALA A 35 8.03 -1.68 -4.92
C ALA A 35 8.26 -0.33 -4.22
N GLY A 36 8.87 -0.33 -3.03
CA GLY A 36 9.30 0.91 -2.38
C GLY A 36 8.13 1.77 -1.86
N VAL A 37 7.81 1.67 -0.57
CA VAL A 37 6.87 2.61 0.03
C VAL A 37 7.66 3.88 0.36
N ASP A 38 7.35 4.99 -0.29
CA ASP A 38 7.92 6.27 0.11
C ASP A 38 7.07 6.90 1.22
N ILE A 39 7.50 6.69 2.48
CA ILE A 39 6.78 7.22 3.63
C ILE A 39 6.88 8.74 3.75
N ASP A 40 7.82 9.38 3.05
CA ASP A 40 7.91 10.84 3.01
C ASP A 40 6.70 11.43 2.26
N ASP A 41 5.96 10.61 1.50
CA ASP A 41 4.63 10.92 0.97
C ASP A 41 3.49 10.64 1.98
N ARG A 42 3.72 10.94 3.26
CA ARG A 42 2.70 10.88 4.33
C ARG A 42 1.40 11.58 3.93
N LYS A 43 1.50 12.69 3.18
CA LYS A 43 0.34 13.45 2.69
C LYS A 43 -0.53 12.64 1.75
N ALA A 44 0.04 11.86 0.83
CA ALA A 44 -0.75 10.98 -0.03
C ALA A 44 -1.47 9.88 0.76
N PHE A 45 -0.81 9.26 1.75
CA PHE A 45 -1.47 8.24 2.59
C PHE A 45 -2.66 8.81 3.36
N LEU A 46 -2.52 10.00 3.95
CA LEU A 46 -3.64 10.68 4.62
C LEU A 46 -4.77 11.03 3.67
N LYS A 47 -4.45 11.41 2.42
CA LYS A 47 -5.46 11.68 1.40
C LYS A 47 -6.20 10.40 0.99
N ALA A 48 -5.48 9.30 0.78
CA ALA A 48 -6.07 7.99 0.52
C ALA A 48 -6.97 7.53 1.68
N ALA A 49 -6.53 7.74 2.94
CA ALA A 49 -7.33 7.46 4.13
C ALA A 49 -8.67 8.21 4.12
N ALA A 50 -8.64 9.50 3.76
CA ALA A 50 -9.85 10.31 3.66
C ALA A 50 -10.82 9.80 2.57
N GLU A 51 -10.30 9.36 1.43
CA GLU A 51 -11.13 8.78 0.36
C GLU A 51 -11.70 7.40 0.72
N LEU A 52 -10.92 6.55 1.39
CA LEU A 52 -11.41 5.27 1.95
C LEU A 52 -12.57 5.52 2.92
N LYS A 53 -12.42 6.50 3.83
CA LYS A 53 -13.48 6.88 4.77
C LYS A 53 -14.74 7.38 4.05
N LYS A 54 -14.61 8.22 3.02
CA LYS A 54 -15.74 8.74 2.22
C LYS A 54 -16.45 7.64 1.45
N SER A 55 -15.70 6.69 0.88
CA SER A 55 -16.26 5.58 0.09
C SER A 55 -16.93 4.50 0.94
N GLY A 56 -16.63 4.43 2.23
CA GLY A 56 -17.07 3.36 3.12
C GLY A 56 -16.34 2.03 2.87
N ILE A 57 -15.26 2.04 2.09
CA ILE A 57 -14.40 0.88 1.87
C ILE A 57 -13.47 0.71 3.07
N LYS A 58 -13.43 -0.51 3.62
CA LYS A 58 -12.46 -0.89 4.65
C LYS A 58 -11.19 -1.46 4.01
N LEU A 59 -10.05 -0.86 4.29
CA LEU A 59 -8.76 -1.49 4.03
C LEU A 59 -8.56 -2.65 5.01
N VAL A 60 -8.33 -3.88 4.52
CA VAL A 60 -8.24 -5.08 5.35
C VAL A 60 -6.85 -5.70 5.39
N SER A 61 -6.04 -5.47 4.36
CA SER A 61 -4.66 -5.97 4.26
C SER A 61 -3.82 -5.08 3.33
N SER A 62 -2.51 -5.15 3.49
CA SER A 62 -1.53 -4.56 2.58
C SER A 62 -0.40 -5.55 2.32
N HIS A 63 0.01 -5.68 1.07
CA HIS A 63 1.02 -6.61 0.60
C HIS A 63 2.17 -5.83 -0.04
N ALA A 64 3.41 -6.12 0.35
CA ALA A 64 4.60 -5.46 -0.14
C ALA A 64 5.50 -6.45 -0.87
N PRO A 65 5.15 -6.87 -2.09
CA PRO A 65 6.07 -7.66 -2.90
C PRO A 65 7.28 -6.77 -3.23
N LEU A 66 8.45 -7.16 -2.73
CA LEU A 66 9.66 -6.34 -2.83
C LEU A 66 10.46 -6.76 -4.04
N HIS A 67 10.35 -5.96 -5.09
CA HIS A 67 11.14 -6.13 -6.30
C HIS A 67 12.14 -4.98 -6.44
N THR A 68 13.36 -5.29 -6.88
CA THR A 68 14.28 -4.27 -7.39
C THR A 68 13.76 -3.68 -8.70
N ALA A 69 14.29 -2.51 -9.10
CA ALA A 69 14.05 -1.94 -10.43
C ALA A 69 14.44 -2.89 -11.59
N GLY A 70 15.33 -3.86 -11.33
CA GLY A 70 15.71 -4.91 -12.28
C GLY A 70 14.79 -6.14 -12.29
N GLY A 71 13.68 -6.13 -11.55
CA GLY A 71 12.72 -7.24 -11.50
C GLY A 71 13.17 -8.42 -10.63
N ARG A 72 14.28 -8.30 -9.90
CA ARG A 72 14.72 -9.31 -8.94
C ARG A 72 13.96 -9.17 -7.64
N ASP A 73 13.43 -10.30 -7.14
CA ASP A 73 12.80 -10.41 -5.83
C ASP A 73 13.82 -10.20 -4.70
N ILE A 74 13.41 -9.43 -3.70
CA ILE A 74 14.15 -9.22 -2.46
C ILE A 74 13.32 -9.77 -1.32
N ASP A 75 13.93 -10.62 -0.50
CA ASP A 75 13.27 -11.24 0.64
C ASP A 75 14.12 -11.12 1.92
N ILE A 76 13.46 -11.17 3.07
CA ILE A 76 14.11 -11.24 4.39
C ILE A 76 14.96 -12.51 4.56
N SER A 77 14.69 -13.56 3.78
CA SER A 77 15.48 -14.78 3.72
C SER A 77 16.68 -14.71 2.77
N SER A 78 16.96 -13.56 2.14
CA SER A 78 18.10 -13.41 1.22
C SER A 78 19.43 -13.73 1.92
N SER A 79 20.37 -14.34 1.21
CA SER A 79 21.75 -14.54 1.70
C SER A 79 22.52 -13.22 1.79
N ASP A 80 22.15 -12.22 0.99
CA ASP A 80 22.75 -10.90 1.01
C ASP A 80 22.23 -10.03 2.17
N ASN A 81 23.14 -9.37 2.88
CA ASN A 81 22.79 -8.59 4.06
C ASN A 81 22.08 -7.26 3.74
N TRP A 82 22.41 -6.65 2.59
CA TRP A 82 21.76 -5.43 2.16
C TRP A 82 20.32 -5.71 1.78
N ASP A 83 20.07 -6.79 1.03
CA ASP A 83 18.74 -7.25 0.66
C ASP A 83 17.83 -7.49 1.87
N ARG A 84 18.32 -8.20 2.90
CA ARG A 84 17.53 -8.44 4.12
C ARG A 84 17.17 -7.14 4.83
N LYS A 85 18.13 -6.21 4.97
CA LYS A 85 17.90 -4.91 5.62
C LYS A 85 16.93 -4.05 4.82
N PHE A 86 17.06 -4.05 3.50
CA PHE A 86 16.12 -3.39 2.61
C PHE A 86 14.72 -3.99 2.79
N ALA A 87 14.61 -5.33 2.84
CA ALA A 87 13.34 -6.01 3.00
C ALA A 87 12.60 -5.63 4.29
N VAL A 88 13.33 -5.63 5.41
CA VAL A 88 12.79 -5.21 6.71
C VAL A 88 12.33 -3.76 6.66
N ARG A 89 13.17 -2.85 6.15
CA ARG A 89 12.84 -1.41 6.06
C ARG A 89 11.58 -1.16 5.25
N GLU A 90 11.44 -1.78 4.07
CA GLU A 90 10.25 -1.58 3.23
C GLU A 90 8.99 -2.22 3.84
N THR A 91 9.15 -3.32 4.59
CA THR A 91 8.06 -3.91 5.38
C THR A 91 7.60 -2.95 6.48
N GLU A 92 8.52 -2.37 7.24
CA GLU A 92 8.22 -1.37 8.29
C GLU A 92 7.46 -0.16 7.73
N LYS A 93 7.91 0.38 6.59
CA LYS A 93 7.21 1.48 5.92
C LYS A 93 5.80 1.08 5.45
N SER A 94 5.64 -0.13 4.94
CA SER A 94 4.34 -0.66 4.53
C SER A 94 3.36 -0.77 5.70
N ILE A 95 3.86 -1.23 6.87
CA ILE A 95 3.10 -1.28 8.11
C ILE A 95 2.65 0.13 8.52
N LEU A 96 3.56 1.10 8.54
CA LEU A 96 3.24 2.48 8.89
C LEU A 96 2.22 3.11 7.92
N ALA A 97 2.38 2.90 6.61
CA ALA A 97 1.41 3.34 5.61
C ALA A 97 0.02 2.73 5.85
N PHE A 98 -0.04 1.44 6.18
CA PHE A 98 -1.29 0.77 6.52
C PHE A 98 -1.94 1.38 7.77
N PHE A 99 -1.19 1.64 8.84
CA PHE A 99 -1.70 2.28 10.05
C PHE A 99 -2.25 3.68 9.76
N LEU A 100 -1.53 4.49 8.97
CA LEU A 100 -1.99 5.81 8.57
C LEU A 100 -3.31 5.75 7.78
N MET A 101 -3.42 4.81 6.84
CA MET A 101 -4.61 4.69 5.99
C MET A 101 -5.83 4.11 6.70
N THR A 102 -5.61 3.26 7.70
CA THR A 102 -6.69 2.71 8.55
C THR A 102 -7.09 3.66 9.68
N GLY A 103 -6.39 4.79 9.85
CA GLY A 103 -6.68 5.79 10.89
C GLY A 103 -6.26 5.36 12.29
N SER A 104 -5.25 4.48 12.38
CA SER A 104 -4.73 3.91 13.62
C SER A 104 -3.32 4.43 13.99
N GLY A 105 -2.82 5.47 13.31
CA GLY A 105 -1.51 6.10 13.54
C GLY A 105 -1.49 7.60 13.27
#